data_AF-A0A645ILB3-F1
#
_entry.id   AF-A0A645ILB3-F1
#
_cell.length_a   1.000
_cell.length_b   1.000
_cell.length_c   1.000
_cell.angle_alpha   90.00
_cell.angle_beta   90.00
_cell.angle_gamma   90.00
#
_symmetry.space_group_name_H-M   'P 1'
#
loop_
_entity.id
_entity.type
_entity.pdbx_description
1 polymer ?
#
loop_
_entity_poly.entity_id
_entity_poly.type
_entity_poly.pdbx_seq_one_letter_code
_entity_poly.pdbx_strand_id
1 'polypeptide(L)' 'MTEKINSGIFQQIKDIEIFKKTLTILNDTVAWDLNGNYDPRECIDIDPFTIYEQPDVSESEFLNNIA' A
#
# COMPACT_ATOMS: atom_id res chain seq x y z
N MET A 1 -1.68 -9.32 -7.92
CA MET A 1 -1.86 -8.51 -6.69
C MET A 1 -3.34 -8.37 -6.29
N THR A 2 -4.25 -8.16 -7.24
CA THR A 2 -5.67 -7.83 -6.98
C THR A 2 -6.43 -8.80 -6.05
N GLU A 3 -6.17 -10.10 -6.13
CA GLU A 3 -6.79 -11.09 -5.22
C GLU A 3 -6.26 -10.99 -3.79
N LYS A 4 -4.98 -10.63 -3.61
CA LYS A 4 -4.34 -10.51 -2.29
C LYS A 4 -4.84 -9.30 -1.51
N ILE A 5 -5.18 -8.20 -2.18
CA ILE A 5 -5.70 -6.99 -1.52
C ILE A 5 -7.07 -7.26 -0.85
N ASN A 6 -7.84 -8.22 -1.39
CA ASN A 6 -9.16 -8.55 -0.87
C ASN A 6 -9.15 -9.57 0.27
N SER A 7 -7.98 -10.00 0.76
CA SER A 7 -7.87 -11.03 1.80
C SER A 7 -6.67 -10.82 2.71
N GLY A 8 -6.69 -11.47 3.89
CA GLY A 8 -5.57 -11.46 4.82
C GLY A 8 -5.22 -10.07 5.36
N ILE A 9 -3.93 -9.83 5.60
CA ILE A 9 -3.44 -8.61 6.25
C ILE A 9 -3.76 -7.33 5.46
N PHE A 10 -3.83 -7.43 4.13
CA PHE A 10 -4.07 -6.28 3.24
C PHE A 10 -5.52 -5.79 3.23
N GLN A 11 -6.47 -6.60 3.74
CA GLN A 11 -7.86 -6.16 3.85
C GLN A 11 -8.00 -4.90 4.73
N GLN A 12 -7.08 -4.71 5.69
CA GLN A 12 -7.06 -3.55 6.58
C GLN A 12 -6.79 -2.22 5.86
N ILE A 13 -6.11 -2.26 4.71
CA ILE A 13 -5.79 -1.10 3.89
C ILE A 13 -6.61 -1.05 2.59
N LYS A 14 -7.74 -1.79 2.53
CA LYS A 14 -8.65 -1.76 1.39
C LYS A 14 -9.44 -0.46 1.29
N ASP A 15 -9.72 0.17 2.43
CA ASP A 15 -10.34 1.48 2.48
C ASP A 15 -9.32 2.54 2.06
N ILE A 16 -9.66 3.34 1.04
CA ILE A 16 -8.75 4.35 0.46
C ILE A 16 -8.37 5.45 1.45
N GLU A 17 -9.24 5.78 2.41
CA GLU A 17 -8.95 6.80 3.42
C GLU A 17 -7.97 6.25 4.46
N ILE A 18 -8.13 4.97 4.85
CA ILE A 18 -7.16 4.29 5.72
C ILE A 18 -5.82 4.17 4.99
N PHE A 19 -5.84 3.71 3.75
CA PHE A 19 -4.66 3.55 2.91
C PHE A 19 -3.84 4.84 2.82
N LYS A 20 -4.49 5.98 2.56
CA LYS A 20 -3.80 7.28 2.46
C LYS A 20 -3.31 7.77 3.82
N LYS A 21 -4.15 7.67 4.86
CA LYS A 21 -3.85 8.22 6.18
C LYS A 21 -2.70 7.51 6.89
N THR A 22 -2.58 6.20 6.68
CA THR A 22 -1.60 5.34 7.37
C THR A 22 -0.31 5.13 6.57
N LEU A 23 -0.27 5.62 5.32
CA LEU A 23 0.92 5.55 4.46
C LEU A 23 2.09 6.32 5.07
N THR A 24 3.23 5.64 5.18
CA THR A 24 4.48 6.22 5.68
C THR A 24 5.68 5.61 4.94
N ILE A 25 6.84 6.23 5.11
CA ILE A 25 8.12 5.61 4.78
C ILE A 25 8.72 5.05 6.08
N LEU A 26 9.13 3.78 6.05
CA LEU A 26 9.78 3.10 7.17
C LEU A 26 10.85 2.15 6.62
N ASN A 27 12.07 2.17 7.18
CA ASN A 27 13.20 1.37 6.71
C ASN A 27 13.45 1.50 5.18
N ASP A 28 13.41 2.74 4.67
CA ASP A 28 13.63 3.07 3.26
C ASP A 28 12.63 2.41 2.28
N THR A 29 11.51 1.87 2.77
CA THR A 29 10.41 1.34 1.96
C THR A 29 9.08 1.99 2.34
N VAL A 30 8.10 1.85 1.45
CA VAL A 30 6.71 2.21 1.71
C VAL A 30 6.10 1.21 2.69
N ALA A 31 5.42 1.72 3.72
CA ALA A 31 4.69 0.92 4.69
C ALA A 31 3.38 1.62 5.10
N TRP A 32 2.49 0.87 5.75
CA TRP A 32 1.27 1.36 6.37
C TRP A 32 1.31 1.14 7.88
N ASP A 33 1.38 2.23 8.64
CA ASP A 33 1.33 2.23 10.10
C ASP A 33 -0.12 2.43 10.58
N LEU A 34 -0.78 1.32 10.90
CA LEU A 34 -2.17 1.34 11.34
C LEU A 34 -2.33 1.82 12.79
N ASN A 35 -1.29 1.67 13.62
CA ASN A 35 -1.33 1.95 15.05
C ASN A 35 -0.80 3.34 15.41
N GLY A 36 -0.07 3.99 14.49
CA GLY A 36 0.53 5.31 14.68
C GLY A 36 1.74 5.29 15.63
N ASN A 37 2.34 4.12 15.85
CA ASN A 37 3.46 3.93 16.77
C ASN A 37 4.81 3.72 16.06
N TYR A 38 4.80 3.65 14.73
CA TYR A 38 5.97 3.38 13.88
C TYR A 38 6.74 2.09 14.26
N ASP A 39 6.07 1.09 14.85
CA ASP A 39 6.71 -0.21 15.12
C ASP A 39 6.85 -1.01 13.81
N PRO A 40 8.08 -1.28 13.34
CA PRO A 40 8.31 -2.02 12.09
C PRO A 40 7.73 -3.43 12.07
N ARG A 41 7.41 -4.01 13.23
CA ARG A 41 6.82 -5.35 13.35
C ARG A 41 5.31 -5.36 13.18
N GLU A 42 4.67 -4.19 13.30
CA GLU A 42 3.22 -4.02 13.24
C GLU A 42 2.76 -3.35 11.94
N CYS A 43 3.68 -2.66 11.24
CA CYS A 43 3.41 -2.07 9.94
C CYS A 43 3.19 -3.15 8.86
N ILE A 44 2.33 -2.82 7.91
CA ILE A 44 2.21 -3.59 6.67
C ILE A 44 3.20 -2.98 5.68
N ASP A 45 4.18 -3.73 5.22
CA ASP A 45 5.09 -3.32 4.14
C ASP A 45 4.95 -4.21 2.90
N ILE A 46 5.47 -3.72 1.79
CA ILE A 46 5.60 -4.50 0.55
C ILE A 46 7.08 -4.49 0.21
N ASP A 47 7.60 -5.66 -0.18
CA ASP A 47 8.97 -5.80 -0.66
C ASP A 47 9.22 -4.81 -1.83
N PRO A 48 10.23 -3.92 -1.74
CA PRO A 48 10.57 -2.97 -2.80
C PRO A 48 10.76 -3.60 -4.17
N PHE A 49 11.31 -4.83 -4.23
CA PHE A 49 11.48 -5.54 -5.50
C PHE A 49 10.15 -5.98 -6.08
N THR A 50 9.20 -6.37 -5.25
CA THR A 50 7.83 -6.72 -5.71
C THR A 50 7.16 -5.51 -6.36
N ILE A 51 7.35 -4.31 -5.80
CA ILE A 51 6.83 -3.06 -6.40
C ILE A 51 7.56 -2.76 -7.71
N TYR A 52 8.89 -2.84 -7.72
CA TYR A 52 9.72 -2.55 -8.89
C TYR A 52 9.41 -3.46 -10.09
N GLU A 53 9.01 -4.70 -9.85
CA GLU A 53 8.61 -5.65 -10.89
C GLU A 53 7.21 -5.39 -11.48
N GLN A 54 6.40 -4.50 -10.88
CA GLN A 54 5.09 -4.15 -11.45
C GLN A 54 5.24 -3.21 -12.65
N PRO A 55 4.32 -3.28 -13.62
CA PRO A 55 4.30 -2.31 -14.72
C PRO A 55 4.06 -0.89 -14.18
N ASP A 56 4.72 0.08 -14.81
CA ASP A 56 4.45 1.49 -14.56
C ASP A 56 2.97 1.79 -14.83
N VAL A 57 2.34 2.50 -13.90
CA VAL A 57 0.96 2.97 -14.04
C VAL A 57 1.00 4.43 -14.45
N SER A 58 0.45 4.75 -15.62
CA SER A 58 0.25 6.14 -16.04
C SER A 58 -0.81 6.79 -15.15
N GLU A 59 -0.46 7.91 -14.50
CA GLU A 59 -1.40 8.67 -13.66
C GLU A 59 -2.64 9.08 -14.46
N SER A 60 -2.47 9.53 -15.70
CA SER A 60 -3.58 9.89 -16.58
C SER A 60 -4.49 8.70 -16.92
N GLU A 61 -3.92 7.52 -17.17
CA GLU A 61 -4.72 6.31 -17.44
C GLU A 61 -5.46 5.85 -16.18
N PHE A 62 -4.82 5.93 -15.02
CA PHE A 62 -5.43 5.60 -13.74
C PHE A 62 -6.64 6.50 -13.44
N LEU A 63 -6.47 7.82 -13.56
CA LEU A 63 -7.53 8.79 -13.30
C LEU A 63 -8.73 8.61 -14.24
N ASN A 64 -8.48 8.29 -15.51
CA ASN A 64 -9.55 8.02 -16.48
C ASN A 64 -10.35 6.74 -16.18
N ASN A 65 -9.77 5.78 -15.45
CA ASN A 65 -10.43 4.52 -15.12
C ASN A 65 -11.24 4.57 -13.82
N ILE A 66 -11.18 5.67 -13.06
CA ILE A 66 -11.90 5.86 -11.79
C ILE A 66 -12.90 7.03 -11.81
N ALA A 67 -12.98 7.75 -12.93
CA ALA A 67 -13.95 8.82 -13.20
C ALA A 67 -15.19 8.27 -13.91
#